data_AF-A0A954SMA6-F1
#
_entry.id   AF-A0A954SMA6-F1
#
_cell.length_a   1.000
_cell.length_b   1.000
_cell.length_c   1.000
_cell.angle_alpha   90.00
_cell.angle_beta   90.00
_cell.angle_gamma   90.00
#
_symmetry.space_group_name_H-M   'P 1'
#
loop_
_entity.id
_entity.type
_entity.pdbx_description
1 polymer ?
#
loop_
_entity_poly.entity_id
_entity_poly.type
_entity_poly.pdbx_seq_one_letter_code
_entity_poly.pdbx_strand_id
1 'polypeptide(L)'
;MPTTLNPSTREKHTEATDPAIELLKDQLEAANRKLAQYDEMLAKASVVCEAAAEGDLEARVTGINVDGHLGNMLHSINHLLDLTDAFVRESGAALTFASEEKFFRRVLLRG
;
A
#
# COMPACT_ATOMS: atom_id res chain seq x y z
N MET A 1 -71.65 -38.57 2.33
CA MET A 1 -70.58 -39.12 3.20
C MET A 1 -69.28 -39.17 2.40
N PRO A 2 -68.12 -38.95 3.04
CA PRO A 2 -67.23 -37.82 2.73
C PRO A 2 -65.91 -38.16 2.02
N THR A 3 -65.35 -37.13 1.38
CA THR A 3 -63.96 -36.62 1.39
C THR A 3 -62.81 -37.55 1.80
N THR A 4 -61.79 -37.66 0.94
CA THR A 4 -60.41 -37.23 1.28
C THR A 4 -59.64 -36.77 0.03
N LEU A 5 -58.88 -35.71 0.28
CA LEU A 5 -58.15 -34.83 -0.62
C LEU A 5 -56.86 -35.48 -1.14
N ASN A 6 -56.48 -35.10 -2.35
CA ASN A 6 -55.26 -35.46 -3.07
C ASN A 6 -53.97 -35.01 -2.35
N PRO A 7 -52.80 -35.57 -2.71
CA PRO A 7 -51.52 -35.31 -2.05
C PRO A 7 -51.01 -33.91 -2.42
N SER A 8 -50.61 -33.12 -1.42
CA SER A 8 -49.96 -31.84 -1.68
C SER A 8 -48.59 -32.09 -2.29
N THR A 9 -48.53 -31.80 -3.58
CA THR A 9 -47.41 -31.47 -4.42
C THR A 9 -46.18 -31.01 -3.63
N ARG A 10 -45.14 -31.82 -3.75
CA ARG A 10 -43.74 -31.47 -3.49
C ARG A 10 -43.33 -30.39 -4.49
N GLU A 11 -43.72 -29.14 -4.26
CA GLU A 11 -43.13 -28.01 -4.97
C GLU A 11 -41.74 -27.80 -4.40
N LYS A 12 -40.76 -28.34 -5.13
CA LYS A 12 -39.38 -27.85 -5.05
C LYS A 12 -39.46 -26.38 -5.44
N HIS A 13 -39.54 -25.50 -4.45
CA HIS A 13 -39.30 -24.08 -4.63
C HIS A 13 -37.81 -23.96 -4.96
N THR A 14 -37.52 -24.02 -6.27
CA THR A 14 -36.20 -23.85 -6.83
C THR A 14 -35.63 -22.53 -6.31
N GLU A 15 -34.55 -22.66 -5.58
CA GLU A 15 -33.68 -21.68 -4.96
C GLU A 15 -33.00 -20.81 -6.03
N ALA A 16 -33.80 -20.09 -6.82
CA ALA A 16 -33.31 -19.08 -7.74
C ALA A 16 -33.12 -17.80 -6.92
N THR A 17 -31.93 -17.61 -6.35
CA THR A 17 -31.56 -16.32 -5.77
C THR A 17 -31.82 -15.23 -6.80
N ASP A 18 -32.53 -14.17 -6.40
CA ASP A 18 -32.82 -13.02 -7.25
C ASP A 18 -31.54 -12.54 -7.95
N PRO A 19 -31.50 -12.41 -9.29
CA PRO A 19 -30.30 -12.01 -10.01
C PRO A 19 -29.72 -10.67 -9.51
N ALA A 20 -30.54 -9.80 -8.92
CA ALA A 20 -30.06 -8.59 -8.26
C ALA A 20 -29.24 -8.87 -6.99
N ILE A 21 -29.61 -9.90 -6.21
CA ILE A 21 -28.91 -10.30 -4.99
C ILE A 21 -27.54 -10.90 -5.32
N GLU A 22 -27.44 -11.73 -6.37
CA GLU A 22 -26.14 -12.28 -6.79
C GLU A 22 -25.19 -11.19 -7.29
N LEU A 23 -25.68 -10.21 -8.07
CA LEU A 23 -24.87 -9.06 -8.48
C LEU A 23 -24.33 -8.26 -7.28
N LEU A 24 -25.16 -8.04 -6.25
CA LEU A 24 -24.75 -7.34 -5.04
C LEU A 24 -23.69 -8.11 -4.25
N LYS A 25 -23.80 -9.45 -4.18
CA LYS A 25 -22.78 -10.30 -3.55
C LYS A 25 -21.45 -10.20 -4.29
N ASP A 26 -21.45 -10.30 -5.61
CA ASP A 26 -20.24 -10.19 -6.43
C ASP A 26 -19.55 -8.83 -6.24
N GLN A 27 -20.33 -7.74 -6.19
CA GLN A 27 -19.82 -6.40 -5.92
C GLN A 27 -19.24 -6.28 -4.50
N LEU A 28 -19.91 -6.83 -3.50
CA LEU A 28 -19.44 -6.84 -2.11
C LEU A 28 -18.12 -7.61 -1.99
N GLU A 29 -18.01 -8.77 -2.64
CA GLU A 29 -16.77 -9.55 -2.66
C GLU A 29 -15.64 -8.80 -3.36
N ALA A 30 -15.92 -8.15 -4.49
CA ALA A 30 -14.93 -7.33 -5.19
C ALA A 30 -14.44 -6.15 -4.33
N ALA A 31 -15.36 -5.49 -3.62
CA ALA A 31 -15.02 -4.41 -2.70
C ALA A 31 -14.17 -4.91 -1.52
N ASN A 32 -14.55 -6.02 -0.90
CA ASN A 32 -13.79 -6.63 0.19
C ASN A 32 -12.38 -7.06 -0.25
N ARG A 33 -12.23 -7.61 -1.46
CA ARG A 33 -10.91 -7.92 -2.04
C ARG A 33 -10.04 -6.67 -2.16
N LYS A 34 -10.61 -5.55 -2.61
CA LYS A 34 -9.88 -4.29 -2.75
C LYS A 34 -9.50 -3.68 -1.39
N LEU A 35 -10.39 -3.76 -0.40
CA LEU A 35 -10.10 -3.33 0.97
C LEU A 35 -8.95 -4.15 1.58
N ALA A 36 -8.95 -5.47 1.41
CA ALA A 36 -7.88 -6.33 1.90
C ALA A 36 -6.52 -6.00 1.26
N GLN A 37 -6.51 -5.71 -0.05
CA GLN A 37 -5.28 -5.26 -0.74
C GLN A 37 -4.77 -3.93 -0.19
N TYR A 38 -5.66 -2.98 0.10
CA TYR A 38 -5.28 -1.67 0.63
C TYR A 38 -4.71 -1.80 2.04
N ASP A 39 -5.34 -2.63 2.88
CA ASP A 39 -4.87 -2.91 4.23
C ASP A 39 -3.49 -3.57 4.23
N GLU A 40 -3.26 -4.54 3.35
CA GLU A 40 -1.93 -5.16 3.17
C GLU A 40 -0.86 -4.12 2.80
N MET A 41 -1.17 -3.22 1.87
CA MET A 41 -0.22 -2.18 1.45
C MET A 41 0.04 -1.14 2.56
N LEU A 42 -0.99 -0.78 3.33
CA LEU A 42 -0.83 0.10 4.48
C LEU A 42 0.03 -0.55 5.56
N ALA A 43 -0.17 -1.84 5.85
CA ALA A 43 0.66 -2.58 6.80
C ALA A 43 2.14 -2.59 6.36
N LYS A 44 2.41 -2.84 5.07
CA LYS A 44 3.78 -2.77 4.53
C LYS A 44 4.39 -1.38 4.67
N ALA A 45 3.62 -0.33 4.40
CA ALA A 45 4.07 1.04 4.57
C ALA A 45 4.43 1.35 6.02
N SER A 46 3.59 0.94 6.97
CA SER A 46 3.84 1.13 8.41
C SER A 46 5.15 0.47 8.84
N VAL A 47 5.40 -0.78 8.44
CA VAL A 47 6.65 -1.49 8.77
C VAL A 47 7.87 -0.75 8.22
N VAL A 48 7.80 -0.26 6.99
CA VAL A 48 8.91 0.51 6.38
C VAL A 48 9.13 1.84 7.10
N CYS A 49 8.06 2.54 7.47
CA CYS A 49 8.17 3.79 8.24
C CYS A 49 8.75 3.55 9.64
N GLU A 50 8.38 2.46 10.31
CA GLU A 50 8.96 2.07 11.61
C GLU A 50 10.46 1.77 11.48
N ALA A 51 10.86 0.97 10.49
CA ALA A 51 12.28 0.69 10.22
C ALA A 51 13.08 1.97 9.93
N ALA A 52 12.51 2.88 9.13
CA ALA A 52 13.13 4.17 8.85
C ALA A 52 13.27 5.05 10.11
N ALA A 53 12.28 5.02 11.01
CA ALA A 53 12.36 5.73 12.28
C ALA A 53 13.45 5.17 13.21
N GLU A 54 13.80 3.89 13.08
CA GLU A 54 14.93 3.25 13.76
C GLU A 54 16.28 3.48 13.06
N GLY A 55 16.27 4.15 11.89
CA GLY A 55 17.46 4.52 11.13
C GLY A 55 17.77 3.63 9.93
N ASP A 56 16.94 2.63 9.62
CA ASP A 56 17.04 1.86 8.39
C ASP A 56 16.44 2.64 7.21
N LEU A 57 17.27 3.46 6.57
CA LEU A 57 16.88 4.22 5.38
C LEU A 57 16.96 3.40 4.09
N GLU A 58 17.29 2.11 4.14
CA GLU A 58 17.33 1.20 2.99
C GLU A 58 16.07 0.34 2.88
N ALA A 59 15.20 0.35 3.90
CA ALA A 59 13.88 -0.28 3.86
C ALA A 59 13.00 0.30 2.73
N ARG A 60 12.32 -0.55 1.96
CA ARG A 60 11.48 -0.13 0.83
C ARG A 60 10.13 -0.84 0.85
N VAL A 61 9.07 -0.11 0.49
CA VAL A 61 7.79 -0.71 0.16
C VAL A 61 7.92 -1.39 -1.20
N THR A 62 7.77 -2.71 -1.23
CA THR A 62 7.89 -3.53 -2.45
C THR A 62 6.56 -4.19 -2.80
N GLY A 63 6.43 -4.63 -4.06
CA GLY A 63 5.21 -5.30 -4.53
C GLY A 63 3.97 -4.40 -4.51
N ILE A 64 4.15 -3.11 -4.79
CA ILE A 64 3.06 -2.13 -4.87
C ILE A 64 2.15 -2.53 -6.04
N ASN A 65 0.99 -3.10 -5.72
CA ASN A 65 -0.01 -3.59 -6.68
C ASN A 65 -1.33 -2.81 -6.61
N VAL A 66 -1.26 -1.56 -6.12
CA VAL A 66 -2.39 -0.65 -5.97
C VAL A 66 -2.13 0.63 -6.75
N ASP A 67 -3.12 1.04 -7.54
CA ASP A 67 -3.06 2.27 -8.32
C ASP A 67 -3.64 3.48 -7.56
N GLY A 68 -3.50 4.66 -8.16
CA GLY A 68 -4.09 5.89 -7.66
C GLY A 68 -3.34 6.48 -6.47
N HIS A 69 -4.06 7.16 -5.57
CA HIS A 69 -3.45 7.90 -4.48
C HIS A 69 -2.63 7.03 -3.53
N LEU A 70 -3.08 5.79 -3.25
CA LEU A 70 -2.35 4.88 -2.37
C LEU A 70 -1.01 4.47 -3.02
N GLY A 71 -1.02 4.00 -4.27
CA GLY A 71 0.21 3.65 -4.99
C GLY A 71 1.21 4.82 -5.05
N ASN A 72 0.72 6.01 -5.40
CA ASN A 72 1.55 7.21 -5.43
C ASN A 72 2.16 7.56 -4.06
N MET A 73 1.39 7.40 -2.98
CA MET A 73 1.88 7.61 -1.61
C MET A 73 3.01 6.64 -1.28
N LEU A 74 2.85 5.35 -1.61
CA LEU A 74 3.86 4.31 -1.34
C LEU A 74 5.17 4.57 -2.12
N HIS A 75 5.07 4.97 -3.39
CA HIS A 75 6.23 5.39 -4.16
C HIS A 75 6.89 6.65 -3.60
N SER A 76 6.10 7.61 -3.12
CA SER A 76 6.62 8.84 -2.50
C SER A 76 7.34 8.56 -1.19
N ILE A 77 6.90 7.57 -0.41
CA ILE A 77 7.61 7.12 0.80
C ILE A 77 9.00 6.60 0.43
N ASN A 78 9.11 5.69 -0.55
CA ASN A 78 10.40 5.19 -1.00
C ASN A 78 11.32 6.33 -1.48
N HIS A 79 10.80 7.26 -2.26
CA HIS A 79 11.56 8.40 -2.75
C HIS A 79 12.05 9.31 -1.61
N LEU A 80 11.22 9.54 -0.59
CA LEU A 80 11.61 10.30 0.59
C LEU A 80 12.78 9.63 1.34
N LEU A 81 12.76 8.30 1.47
CA LEU A 81 13.85 7.55 2.09
C LEU A 81 15.14 7.65 1.28
N ASP A 82 15.08 7.50 -0.05
CA ASP A 82 16.24 7.66 -0.94
C ASP A 82 16.90 9.05 -0.77
N LEU A 83 16.08 10.11 -0.73
CA LEU A 83 16.59 11.49 -0.54
C LEU A 83 17.20 11.68 0.85
N THR A 84 16.60 11.08 1.87
CA THR A 84 17.08 11.19 3.25
C THR A 84 18.41 10.46 3.40
N ASP A 85 18.56 9.25 2.86
CA ASP A 85 19.80 8.49 2.84
C ASP A 85 20.92 9.28 2.11
N ALA A 86 20.63 9.78 0.91
CA ALA A 86 21.58 10.58 0.16
C ALA A 86 22.05 11.82 0.95
N PHE A 87 21.11 12.55 1.57
CA PHE A 87 21.41 13.72 2.39
C PHE A 87 22.29 13.37 3.60
N VAL A 88 21.98 12.31 4.33
CA VAL A 88 22.76 11.85 5.49
C VAL A 88 24.18 11.47 5.07
N ARG A 89 24.30 10.71 3.98
CA ARG A 89 25.60 10.28 3.43
C ARG A 89 26.47 11.47 3.02
N GLU A 90 25.90 12.41 2.26
CA GLU A 90 26.61 13.59 1.77
C GLU A 90 26.99 14.56 2.89
N SER A 91 26.06 14.78 3.84
CA SER A 91 26.33 15.60 5.02
C SER A 91 27.43 14.99 5.88
N GLY A 92 27.42 13.68 6.08
CA GLY A 92 28.46 12.95 6.80
C GLY A 92 29.84 13.17 6.17
N ALA A 93 29.96 12.96 4.86
CA ALA A 93 31.20 13.19 4.14
C ALA A 93 31.70 14.63 4.28
N ALA A 94 30.82 15.63 4.09
CA ALA A 94 31.18 17.03 4.23
C ALA A 94 31.67 17.37 5.65
N LEU A 95 31.00 16.85 6.69
CA LEU A 95 31.40 17.04 8.08
C LEU A 95 32.73 16.35 8.40
N THR A 96 33.00 15.16 7.84
CA THR A 96 34.31 14.49 8.00
C THR A 96 35.43 15.38 7.46
N PHE A 97 35.32 15.90 6.24
CA PHE A 97 36.34 16.80 5.68
C PHE A 97 36.51 18.08 6.50
N ALA A 98 35.40 18.68 6.96
CA ALA A 98 35.44 19.86 7.81
C ALA A 98 36.12 19.58 9.17
N SER A 99 35.86 18.41 9.78
CA SER A 99 36.49 17.99 11.04
C SER A 99 38.01 17.78 10.90
N GLU A 100 38.48 17.51 9.68
CA GLU A 100 39.89 17.39 9.32
C GLU A 100 40.50 18.72 8.84
N GLU A 101 39.81 19.85 9.05
CA GLU A 101 40.20 21.20 8.62
C GLU A 101 40.41 21.33 7.09
N LYS A 102 39.84 20.43 6.28
CA LYS A 102 39.96 20.43 4.81
C LYS A 102 38.84 21.26 4.18
N PHE A 103 39.16 22.49 3.80
CA PHE A 103 38.22 23.42 3.14
C PHE A 103 38.56 23.64 1.67
N PHE A 104 37.64 23.27 0.77
CA PHE A 104 37.83 23.39 -0.69
C PHE A 104 37.17 24.65 -1.26
N ARG A 105 37.73 25.83 -0.97
CA ARG A 105 37.33 27.08 -1.65
C ARG A 105 38.20 27.32 -2.87
N ARG A 106 37.62 27.31 -4.08
CA ARG A 106 38.31 27.79 -5.28
C ARG A 106 38.10 29.29 -5.43
N VAL A 107 39.18 30.07 -5.35
CA VAL A 107 39.16 31.48 -5.73
C VAL A 107 39.30 31.54 -7.25
N LEU A 108 38.28 32.04 -7.94
CA LEU A 108 38.40 32.39 -9.35
C LEU A 108 39.29 33.63 -9.44
N LEU A 109 40.51 33.45 -9.94
CA LEU A 109 41.53 34.51 -9.98
C LEU A 109 41.36 35.53 -11.11
N ARG A 110 40.31 35.41 -11.94
CA ARG A 110 40.07 36.31 -13.08
C ARG A 110 38.58 36.58 -13.28
N GLY A 111 38.22 37.84 -13.14
CA GLY A 111 37.06 38.53 -13.73
C GLY A 111 37.57 39.78 -14.43
#